data_AF-A0A7Y2YGW5-F1
#
_entry.id   AF-A0A7Y2YGW5-F1
#
_cell.length_a   1.000
_cell.length_b   1.000
_cell.length_c   1.000
_cell.angle_alpha   90.00
_cell.angle_beta   90.00
_cell.angle_gamma   90.00
#
_symmetry.space_group_name_H-M   'P 1'
#
loop_
_entity.id
_entity.type
_entity.pdbx_description
1 polymer ?
#
loop_
_entity_poly.entity_id
_entity_poly.type
_entity_poly.pdbx_seq_one_letter_code
_entity_poly.pdbx_strand_id
1 'polypeptide(L)'
;MRKYLTILGLFLSFGLLGQEADSLTLNFREYLGYVKKYHPIAKQAELVIAIGEANLMKARGGFDPKVEVDYDRKKFKGTEYYDRLNATFKIPTWYGIELKGNFEQTDGEFLNPDETLPDDGLYSAGESFSLGRGFLANDRMATLRKAKYFREQTLADRDLLINTILFDASVAYFDWLQAYNDREIYRR
;
A
#
# COMPACT_ATOMS: atom_id res chain seq x y z
N MET A 1 46.37 -54.20 20.96
CA MET A 1 46.24 -52.87 20.34
C MET A 1 46.09 -52.91 18.81
N ARG A 2 46.98 -53.60 18.06
CA ARG A 2 46.91 -53.67 16.59
C ARG A 2 45.56 -54.16 16.01
N LYS A 3 44.91 -55.15 16.66
CA LYS A 3 43.58 -55.67 16.25
C LYS A 3 42.43 -54.66 16.42
N TYR A 4 42.48 -53.82 17.46
CA TYR A 4 41.47 -52.77 17.68
C TYR A 4 41.67 -51.61 16.72
N LEU A 5 42.91 -51.29 16.36
CA LEU A 5 43.22 -50.28 15.35
C LEU A 5 42.69 -50.69 13.96
N THR A 6 42.79 -51.97 13.60
CA THR A 6 42.22 -52.48 12.34
C THR A 6 40.70 -52.48 12.33
N ILE A 7 40.05 -52.78 13.47
CA ILE A 7 38.58 -52.71 13.59
C ILE A 7 38.09 -51.26 13.51
N LEU A 8 38.81 -50.31 14.13
CA LEU A 8 38.51 -48.88 14.04
C LEU A 8 38.68 -48.35 12.61
N GLY A 9 39.73 -48.79 11.90
CA GLY A 9 39.92 -48.47 10.48
C GLY A 9 38.80 -49.00 9.59
N LEU A 10 38.31 -50.21 9.86
CA LEU A 10 37.18 -50.81 9.13
C LEU A 10 35.86 -50.07 9.40
N PHE A 11 35.65 -49.60 10.63
CA PHE A 11 34.47 -48.80 10.98
C PHE A 11 34.49 -47.39 10.34
N LEU A 12 35.69 -46.78 10.19
CA LEU A 12 35.83 -45.51 9.49
C LEU A 12 35.55 -45.62 7.98
N SER A 13 35.86 -46.75 7.34
CA SER A 13 35.57 -46.94 5.91
C SER A 13 34.08 -47.03 5.56
N PHE A 14 33.21 -47.37 6.51
CA PHE A 14 31.76 -47.37 6.28
C PHE A 14 31.15 -45.95 6.22
N GLY A 15 31.83 -44.92 6.76
CA GLY A 15 31.38 -43.53 6.68
C GLY A 15 31.62 -42.86 5.32
N LEU A 16 32.33 -43.51 4.39
CA LEU A 16 32.68 -42.96 3.07
C LEU A 16 31.67 -43.27 1.95
N LEU A 17 30.60 -44.02 2.25
CA LEU A 17 29.55 -44.40 1.29
C LEU A 17 28.38 -43.39 1.17
N GLY A 18 28.53 -42.18 1.71
CA GLY A 18 27.49 -41.13 1.70
C GLY A 18 27.50 -40.19 0.49
N GLN A 19 28.32 -40.45 -0.54
CA GLN A 19 28.28 -39.68 -1.78
C GLN A 19 27.11 -40.18 -2.63
N GLU A 20 25.90 -39.69 -2.37
CA GLU A 20 24.86 -39.77 -3.40
C GLU A 20 25.34 -38.99 -4.62
N ALA A 21 25.29 -39.63 -5.78
CA ALA A 21 25.48 -38.91 -7.04
C ALA A 21 24.41 -37.82 -7.09
N ASP A 22 24.83 -36.57 -7.26
CA ASP A 22 23.93 -35.42 -7.33
C ASP A 22 22.89 -35.66 -8.44
N SER A 23 21.69 -36.08 -8.03
CA SER A 23 20.58 -36.38 -8.92
C SER A 23 19.73 -35.13 -9.17
N LEU A 24 20.13 -33.98 -8.62
CA LEU A 24 19.35 -32.75 -8.69
C LEU A 24 19.50 -32.13 -10.09
N THR A 25 18.72 -32.63 -11.05
CA THR A 25 18.58 -31.99 -12.35
C THR A 25 17.66 -30.78 -12.18
N LEU A 26 18.24 -29.59 -12.02
CA LEU A 26 17.46 -28.34 -12.00
C LEU A 26 16.90 -28.09 -13.39
N ASN A 27 15.62 -28.43 -13.61
CA ASN A 27 15.01 -28.19 -14.90
C ASN A 27 14.63 -26.70 -15.07
N PHE A 28 14.49 -26.25 -16.32
CA PHE A 28 14.18 -24.86 -16.64
C PHE A 28 12.89 -24.34 -15.95
N ARG A 29 11.84 -25.15 -15.89
CA ARG A 29 10.56 -24.79 -15.28
C ARG A 29 10.69 -24.66 -13.76
N GLU A 30 11.43 -25.55 -13.12
CA GLU A 30 11.73 -25.51 -11.68
C GLU A 30 12.54 -24.28 -11.34
N TYR A 31 13.60 -24.01 -12.11
CA TYR A 31 14.40 -22.80 -11.99
C TYR A 31 13.53 -21.53 -12.09
N LEU A 32 12.69 -21.39 -13.13
CA LEU A 32 11.78 -20.24 -13.24
C LEU A 32 10.76 -20.18 -12.10
N GLY A 33 10.29 -21.32 -11.61
CA GLY A 33 9.42 -21.41 -10.43
C GLY A 33 10.11 -20.87 -9.17
N TYR A 34 11.37 -21.22 -8.97
CA TYR A 34 12.19 -20.68 -7.88
C TYR A 34 12.40 -19.18 -8.02
N VAL A 35 12.76 -18.70 -9.21
CA VAL A 35 12.92 -17.27 -9.47
C VAL A 35 11.62 -16.53 -9.17
N LYS A 36 10.48 -16.98 -9.72
CA LYS A 36 9.18 -16.33 -9.49
C LYS A 36 8.81 -16.26 -8.01
N LYS A 37 9.14 -17.30 -7.23
CA LYS A 37 8.77 -17.42 -5.82
C LYS A 37 9.72 -16.68 -4.88
N TYR A 38 11.01 -16.66 -5.18
CA TYR A 38 12.05 -16.22 -4.24
C TYR A 38 12.85 -15.01 -4.70
N HIS A 39 12.70 -14.55 -5.95
CA HIS A 39 13.39 -13.34 -6.41
C HIS A 39 12.91 -12.10 -5.61
N PRO A 40 13.81 -11.34 -4.96
CA PRO A 40 13.41 -10.24 -4.07
C PRO A 40 12.53 -9.20 -4.74
N ILE A 41 12.84 -8.82 -5.98
CA ILE A 41 12.07 -7.83 -6.74
C ILE A 41 10.72 -8.41 -7.16
N ALA A 42 10.63 -9.70 -7.48
CA ALA A 42 9.36 -10.33 -7.83
C ALA A 42 8.41 -10.37 -6.62
N LYS A 43 8.96 -10.62 -5.43
CA LYS A 43 8.21 -10.55 -4.18
C LYS A 43 7.75 -9.11 -3.86
N GLN A 44 8.59 -8.12 -4.12
CA GLN A 44 8.24 -6.71 -3.92
C GLN A 44 7.19 -6.21 -4.91
N ALA A 45 7.12 -6.79 -6.12
CA ALA A 45 6.13 -6.42 -7.13
C ALA A 45 4.68 -6.59 -6.65
N GLU A 46 4.41 -7.52 -5.74
CA GLU A 46 3.09 -7.70 -5.13
C GLU A 46 2.64 -6.49 -4.29
N LEU A 47 3.58 -5.73 -3.72
CA LEU A 47 3.27 -4.51 -2.97
C LEU A 47 2.67 -3.42 -3.84
N VAL A 48 2.99 -3.41 -5.15
CA VAL A 48 2.49 -2.42 -6.11
C VAL A 48 0.96 -2.52 -6.23
N ILE A 49 0.42 -3.75 -6.18
CA ILE A 49 -1.02 -4.00 -6.19
C ILE A 49 -1.67 -3.41 -4.92
N ALA A 50 -1.09 -3.69 -3.75
CA ALA A 50 -1.59 -3.18 -2.49
C ALA A 50 -1.58 -1.64 -2.43
N ILE A 51 -0.58 -0.99 -3.03
CA ILE A 51 -0.52 0.47 -3.17
C ILE A 51 -1.67 0.98 -4.05
N GLY A 52 -1.95 0.30 -5.17
CA GLY A 52 -3.08 0.63 -6.05
C GLY A 52 -4.43 0.52 -5.33
N GLU A 53 -4.63 -0.55 -4.57
CA GLU A 53 -5.85 -0.76 -3.77
C GLU A 53 -6.01 0.26 -2.64
N ALA A 54 -4.93 0.55 -1.91
CA ALA A 54 -4.94 1.58 -0.86
C ALA A 54 -5.23 2.97 -1.43
N ASN A 55 -4.72 3.30 -2.62
CA ASN A 55 -5.03 4.55 -3.31
C ASN A 55 -6.52 4.64 -3.66
N LEU A 56 -7.09 3.56 -4.21
CA LEU A 56 -8.52 3.50 -4.49
C LEU A 56 -9.36 3.62 -3.21
N MET A 57 -8.96 2.97 -2.12
CA MET A 57 -9.63 3.07 -0.82
C MET A 57 -9.58 4.51 -0.28
N LYS A 58 -8.41 5.15 -0.32
CA LYS A 58 -8.26 6.56 0.08
C LYS A 58 -9.17 7.49 -0.74
N ALA A 59 -9.26 7.26 -2.05
CA ALA A 59 -10.13 8.06 -2.92
C ALA A 59 -11.62 7.85 -2.62
N ARG A 60 -12.02 6.63 -2.23
CA ARG A 60 -13.39 6.34 -1.77
C ARG A 60 -13.70 7.04 -0.44
N GLY A 61 -12.74 7.08 0.47
CA GLY A 61 -12.89 7.77 1.76
C GLY A 61 -13.16 9.28 1.65
N GLY A 62 -12.90 9.89 0.49
CA GLY A 62 -13.33 11.27 0.21
C GLY A 62 -14.85 11.47 0.16
N PHE A 63 -15.63 10.39 0.12
CA PHE A 63 -17.09 10.37 0.16
C PHE A 63 -17.66 9.89 1.51
N ASP A 64 -16.80 9.57 2.47
CA ASP A 64 -17.25 9.12 3.79
C ASP A 64 -17.76 10.31 4.61
N PRO A 65 -18.80 10.12 5.45
CA PRO A 65 -19.22 11.12 6.42
C PRO A 65 -18.05 11.52 7.32
N LYS A 66 -17.95 12.82 7.62
CA LYS A 66 -16.93 13.34 8.53
C LYS A 66 -17.53 14.27 9.56
N VAL A 67 -16.92 14.26 10.74
CA VAL A 67 -17.17 15.21 11.81
C VAL A 67 -15.93 16.09 11.92
N GLU A 68 -16.13 17.40 11.90
CA GLU A 68 -15.11 18.43 12.11
C GLU A 68 -15.47 19.16 13.40
N VAL A 69 -14.50 19.36 14.29
CA VAL A 69 -14.67 20.11 15.53
C VAL A 69 -13.57 21.15 15.58
N ASP A 70 -13.95 22.41 15.50
CA ASP A 70 -13.07 23.56 15.60
C ASP A 70 -13.34 24.25 16.95
N TYR A 71 -12.28 24.48 17.72
CA TYR A 71 -12.34 25.15 19.02
C TYR A 71 -11.30 26.27 19.06
N ASP A 72 -11.79 27.50 19.07
CA ASP A 72 -10.99 28.72 19.00
C ASP A 72 -11.18 29.57 20.25
N ARG A 73 -10.08 29.87 20.94
CA ARG A 73 -10.11 30.64 22.18
C ARG A 73 -9.06 31.73 22.19
N LYS A 74 -9.43 32.92 22.64
CA LYS A 74 -8.49 34.02 22.87
C LYS A 74 -8.62 34.57 24.28
N LYS A 75 -7.49 34.56 24.98
CA LYS A 75 -7.32 35.20 26.29
C LYS A 75 -6.20 36.23 26.21
N PHE A 76 -6.42 37.41 26.77
CA PHE A 76 -5.41 38.45 26.84
C PHE A 76 -5.51 39.19 28.17
N LYS A 77 -4.37 39.32 28.86
CA LYS A 77 -4.25 39.96 30.18
C LYS A 77 -5.21 39.40 31.26
N GLY A 78 -5.53 38.11 31.19
CA GLY A 78 -6.45 37.45 32.13
C GLY A 78 -7.92 37.58 31.75
N THR A 79 -8.25 38.35 30.71
CA THR A 79 -9.62 38.48 30.20
C THR A 79 -9.85 37.53 29.04
N GLU A 80 -11.02 36.88 29.03
CA GLU A 80 -11.49 36.03 27.96
C GLU A 80 -12.18 36.88 26.89
N TYR A 81 -11.54 36.97 25.73
CA TYR A 81 -12.05 37.79 24.63
C TYR A 81 -13.14 37.05 23.88
N TYR A 82 -12.86 35.80 23.51
CA TYR A 82 -13.82 34.90 22.91
C TYR A 82 -13.44 33.44 23.16
N ASP A 83 -14.46 32.60 23.15
CA ASP A 83 -14.45 31.15 23.11
C ASP A 83 -15.48 30.72 22.05
N ARG A 84 -15.04 29.97 21.03
CA ARG A 84 -15.85 29.55 19.89
C ARG A 84 -15.70 28.05 19.70
N LEU A 85 -16.81 27.33 19.74
CA LEU A 85 -16.90 25.92 19.44
C LEU A 85 -17.78 25.73 18.21
N ASN A 86 -17.25 25.08 17.18
CA ASN A 86 -17.99 24.73 15.96
C ASN A 86 -17.83 23.23 15.71
N ALA A 87 -18.92 22.48 15.73
CA ALA A 87 -18.94 21.06 15.45
C ALA A 87 -19.80 20.77 14.22
N THR A 88 -19.16 20.47 13.09
CA THR A 88 -19.84 20.21 11.82
C THR A 88 -19.80 18.75 11.43
N PHE A 89 -20.98 18.18 11.16
CA PHE A 89 -21.14 16.89 10.49
C PHE A 89 -21.42 17.09 9.00
N LYS A 90 -20.64 16.45 8.13
CA LYS A 90 -20.73 16.60 6.67
C LYS A 90 -20.81 15.23 5.99
N ILE A 91 -21.80 15.03 5.13
CA ILE A 91 -21.91 13.86 4.25
C ILE A 91 -21.71 14.32 2.80
N PRO A 92 -20.51 14.11 2.22
CA PRO A 92 -20.26 14.42 0.83
C PRO A 92 -20.86 13.34 -0.09
N THR A 93 -21.80 13.73 -0.95
CA THR A 93 -22.42 12.82 -1.91
C THR A 93 -21.84 12.99 -3.32
N TRP A 94 -22.27 12.11 -4.23
CA TRP A 94 -21.90 12.23 -5.64
C TRP A 94 -22.52 13.49 -6.26
N TYR A 95 -21.90 14.02 -7.32
CA TYR A 95 -22.35 15.23 -8.03
C TYR A 95 -22.25 16.56 -7.24
N GLY A 96 -21.54 16.58 -6.11
CA GLY A 96 -21.22 17.84 -5.42
C GLY A 96 -22.35 18.39 -4.55
N ILE A 97 -23.32 17.54 -4.20
CA ILE A 97 -24.30 17.79 -3.14
C ILE A 97 -23.70 17.32 -1.80
N GLU A 98 -23.80 18.14 -0.76
CA GLU A 98 -23.29 17.86 0.58
C GLU A 98 -24.40 18.10 1.59
N LEU A 99 -24.67 17.11 2.43
CA LEU A 99 -25.56 17.28 3.59
C LEU A 99 -24.72 17.76 4.76
N LYS A 100 -25.18 18.81 5.45
CA LYS A 100 -24.46 19.44 6.56
C LYS A 100 -25.38 19.53 7.78
N GLY A 101 -24.89 19.11 8.92
CA GLY A 101 -25.43 19.46 10.24
C GLY A 101 -24.35 20.22 11.00
N ASN A 102 -24.70 21.32 11.66
CA ASN A 102 -23.76 22.11 12.44
C ASN A 102 -24.28 22.38 13.85
N PHE A 103 -23.36 22.46 14.79
CA PHE A 103 -23.57 22.98 16.13
C PHE A 103 -22.53 24.06 16.40
N GLU A 104 -22.98 25.26 16.75
CA GLU A 104 -22.12 26.41 17.03
C GLU A 104 -22.43 26.96 18.42
N GLN A 105 -21.38 27.24 19.19
CA GLN A 105 -21.48 27.89 20.49
C GLN A 105 -20.37 28.92 20.61
N THR A 106 -20.73 30.11 21.09
CA THR A 106 -19.82 31.24 21.15
C THR A 106 -20.06 32.02 22.44
N ASP A 107 -18.99 32.29 23.21
CA ASP A 107 -19.02 33.02 24.48
C ASP A 107 -17.81 33.98 24.60
N GLY A 108 -17.89 35.00 25.44
CA GLY A 108 -16.80 35.95 25.71
C GLY A 108 -17.23 37.41 25.82
N GLU A 109 -16.40 38.21 26.49
CA GLU A 109 -16.68 39.63 26.78
C GLU A 109 -16.52 40.55 25.55
N PHE A 110 -15.75 40.11 24.54
CA PHE A 110 -15.39 40.92 23.37
C PHE A 110 -15.84 40.28 22.05
N LEU A 111 -17.03 39.68 22.06
CA LEU A 111 -17.65 39.14 20.86
C LEU A 111 -18.23 40.21 19.94
N ASN A 112 -18.18 39.94 18.64
CA ASN A 112 -18.89 40.75 17.66
C ASN A 112 -20.40 40.52 17.85
N PRO A 113 -21.25 41.56 17.90
CA PRO A 113 -22.71 41.39 18.03
C PRO A 113 -23.33 40.44 17.01
N ASP A 114 -22.78 40.35 15.79
CA ASP A 114 -23.23 39.44 14.73
C ASP A 114 -22.92 37.95 15.02
N GLU A 115 -22.05 37.66 16.00
CA GLU A 115 -21.71 36.31 16.48
C GLU A 115 -22.48 35.93 17.75
N THR A 116 -23.47 36.74 18.16
CA THR A 116 -24.31 36.43 19.32
C THR A 116 -25.27 35.29 18.98
N LEU A 117 -25.11 34.17 19.68
CA LEU A 117 -25.92 32.96 19.52
C LEU A 117 -26.83 32.75 20.74
N PRO A 118 -27.85 31.89 20.67
CA PRO A 118 -28.61 31.48 21.84
C PRO A 118 -27.70 30.84 22.91
N ASP A 119 -28.05 31.00 24.19
CA ASP A 119 -27.27 30.46 25.32
C ASP A 119 -27.04 28.94 25.26
N ASP A 120 -28.01 28.20 24.68
CA ASP A 120 -27.95 26.75 24.48
C ASP A 120 -27.21 26.33 23.18
N GLY A 121 -26.63 27.29 22.45
CA GLY A 121 -25.98 27.12 21.15
C GLY A 121 -26.94 27.14 19.95
N LEU A 122 -26.37 27.16 18.74
CA LEU A 122 -27.10 27.18 17.47
C LEU A 122 -26.94 25.84 16.74
N TYR A 123 -28.06 25.16 16.54
CA TYR A 123 -28.15 23.98 15.70
C TYR A 123 -28.62 24.36 14.29
N SER A 124 -27.93 23.87 13.27
CA SER A 124 -28.35 24.05 11.88
C SER A 124 -28.25 22.75 11.11
N ALA A 125 -29.12 22.57 10.12
CA ALA A 125 -29.06 21.48 9.16
C ALA A 125 -29.44 22.02 7.79
N GLY A 126 -28.73 21.58 6.76
CA GLY A 126 -28.97 22.06 5.41
C GLY A 126 -28.24 21.28 4.34
N GLU A 127 -28.54 21.62 3.11
CA GLU A 127 -27.92 21.06 1.93
C GLU A 127 -27.06 22.12 1.26
N SER A 128 -25.90 21.71 0.75
CA SER A 128 -24.94 22.56 0.09
C SER A 128 -24.63 21.94 -1.27
N PHE A 129 -24.88 22.66 -2.35
CA PHE A 129 -24.49 22.24 -3.69
C PHE A 129 -23.63 23.31 -4.34
N SER A 130 -22.60 22.88 -5.07
CA SER A 130 -21.75 23.81 -5.81
C SER A 130 -22.41 24.22 -7.12
N LEU A 131 -22.43 25.51 -7.46
CA LEU A 131 -22.81 25.98 -8.79
C LEU A 131 -21.58 26.01 -9.72
N GLY A 132 -21.73 25.51 -10.96
CA GLY A 132 -20.66 25.57 -11.97
C GLY A 132 -19.56 24.51 -11.82
N ARG A 133 -18.30 24.92 -11.61
CA ARG A 133 -17.12 24.03 -11.68
C ARG A 133 -17.20 22.87 -10.69
N GLY A 134 -17.67 23.09 -9.46
CA GLY A 134 -17.80 22.00 -8.46
C GLY A 134 -18.86 20.95 -8.81
N PHE A 135 -19.84 21.30 -9.66
CA PHE A 135 -20.86 20.38 -10.17
C PHE A 135 -20.37 19.64 -11.42
N LEU A 136 -19.83 20.37 -12.41
CA LEU A 136 -19.38 19.82 -13.69
C LEU A 136 -18.04 19.06 -13.59
N ALA A 137 -17.12 19.57 -12.78
CA ALA A 137 -15.76 19.08 -12.60
C ALA A 137 -15.47 18.89 -11.11
N ASN A 138 -16.10 17.87 -10.53
CA ASN A 138 -15.95 17.53 -9.13
C ASN A 138 -14.61 16.83 -8.86
N ASP A 139 -13.76 17.45 -8.04
CA ASP A 139 -12.42 16.94 -7.71
C ASP A 139 -12.45 15.56 -7.06
N ARG A 140 -13.45 15.25 -6.22
CA ARG A 140 -13.59 13.94 -5.58
C ARG A 140 -13.88 12.86 -6.62
N MET A 141 -14.77 13.16 -7.57
CA MET A 141 -15.09 12.23 -8.68
C MET A 141 -13.90 12.03 -9.61
N ALA A 142 -13.18 13.10 -9.94
CA ALA A 142 -11.97 13.04 -10.73
C ALA A 142 -10.89 12.20 -10.03
N THR A 143 -10.72 12.41 -8.72
CA THR A 143 -9.78 11.65 -7.88
C THR A 143 -10.14 10.17 -7.82
N LEU A 144 -11.41 9.83 -7.60
CA LEU A 144 -11.89 8.45 -7.61
C LEU A 144 -11.66 7.78 -8.96
N ARG A 145 -11.96 8.48 -10.06
CA ARG A 145 -11.74 7.96 -11.42
C ARG A 145 -10.24 7.75 -11.69
N LYS A 146 -9.40 8.70 -11.30
CA LYS A 146 -7.93 8.58 -11.40
C LYS A 146 -7.42 7.38 -10.60
N ALA A 147 -7.90 7.18 -9.38
CA ALA A 147 -7.50 6.07 -8.52
C ALA A 147 -7.92 4.70 -9.09
N LYS A 148 -9.08 4.61 -9.74
CA LYS A 148 -9.50 3.38 -10.46
C LYS A 148 -8.53 3.04 -11.59
N TYR A 149 -8.17 4.01 -12.43
CA TYR A 149 -7.20 3.78 -13.50
C TYR A 149 -5.81 3.45 -12.95
N PHE A 150 -5.40 4.11 -11.88
CA PHE A 150 -4.13 3.83 -11.22
C PHE A 150 -4.06 2.39 -10.68
N ARG A 151 -5.15 1.85 -10.12
CA ARG A 151 -5.23 0.43 -9.74
C ARG A 151 -4.99 -0.50 -10.94
N GLU A 152 -5.65 -0.25 -12.07
CA GLU A 152 -5.43 -1.07 -13.28
C GLU A 152 -3.99 -0.94 -13.79
N GLN A 153 -3.43 0.26 -13.76
CA GLN A 153 -2.04 0.50 -14.09
C GLN A 153 -1.09 -0.31 -13.19
N THR A 154 -1.35 -0.37 -11.87
CA THR A 154 -0.50 -1.13 -10.94
C THR A 154 -0.44 -2.62 -11.25
N LEU A 155 -1.51 -3.20 -11.80
CA LEU A 155 -1.53 -4.60 -12.25
C LEU A 155 -0.64 -4.79 -13.48
N ALA A 156 -0.78 -3.90 -14.47
CA ALA A 156 0.04 -3.94 -15.69
C ALA A 156 1.53 -3.73 -15.38
N ASP A 157 1.86 -2.79 -14.49
CA ASP A 157 3.24 -2.51 -14.07
C ASP A 157 3.86 -3.71 -13.34
N ARG A 158 3.08 -4.39 -12.48
CA ARG A 158 3.50 -5.62 -11.82
C ARG A 158 3.78 -6.73 -12.83
N ASP A 159 2.88 -6.94 -13.79
CA ASP A 159 3.05 -7.97 -14.80
C ASP A 159 4.25 -7.70 -15.71
N LEU A 160 4.47 -6.44 -16.09
CA LEU A 160 5.67 -6.03 -16.83
C LEU A 160 6.94 -6.37 -16.05
N LEU A 161 7.00 -6.00 -14.77
CA LEU A 161 8.16 -6.25 -13.91
C LEU A 161 8.45 -7.75 -13.75
N ILE A 162 7.43 -8.57 -13.50
CA ILE A 162 7.56 -10.03 -13.38
C ILE A 162 8.04 -10.63 -14.70
N ASN A 163 7.49 -10.18 -15.84
CA ASN A 163 7.88 -10.68 -17.15
C ASN A 163 9.34 -10.36 -17.47
N THR A 164 9.82 -9.15 -17.15
CA THR A 164 11.23 -8.78 -17.30
C THR A 164 12.14 -9.69 -16.47
N ILE A 165 11.81 -9.92 -15.19
CA ILE A 165 12.60 -10.79 -14.31
C ILE A 165 12.66 -12.23 -14.86
N LEU A 166 11.52 -12.76 -15.32
CA LEU A 166 11.47 -14.11 -15.89
C LEU A 166 12.23 -14.22 -17.21
N PHE A 167 12.22 -13.16 -18.03
CA PHE A 167 13.01 -13.09 -19.25
C PHE A 167 14.51 -13.12 -18.94
N ASP A 168 14.98 -12.23 -18.07
CA ASP A 168 16.40 -12.16 -17.69
C ASP A 168 16.88 -13.46 -17.05
N ALA A 169 16.07 -14.04 -16.17
CA ALA A 169 16.34 -15.34 -15.58
C ALA A 169 16.45 -16.43 -16.65
N SER A 170 15.60 -16.39 -17.67
CA SER A 170 15.62 -17.37 -18.76
C SER A 170 16.93 -17.30 -19.55
N VAL A 171 17.38 -16.10 -19.89
CA VAL A 171 18.68 -15.88 -20.55
C VAL A 171 19.80 -16.46 -19.69
N ALA A 172 19.85 -16.13 -18.40
CA ALA A 172 20.87 -16.63 -17.49
C ALA A 172 20.90 -18.17 -17.38
N TYR A 173 19.75 -18.83 -17.41
CA TYR A 173 19.68 -20.29 -17.40
C TYR A 173 20.29 -20.90 -18.67
N PHE A 174 19.98 -20.34 -19.85
CA PHE A 174 20.51 -20.86 -21.11
C PHE A 174 22.01 -20.55 -21.27
N ASP A 175 22.49 -19.41 -20.78
CA ASP A 175 23.92 -19.11 -20.72
C ASP A 175 24.67 -20.10 -19.82
N TRP A 176 24.10 -20.42 -18.65
CA TRP A 176 24.65 -21.44 -17.76
C TRP A 176 24.65 -22.83 -18.42
N LEU A 177 23.56 -23.21 -19.09
CA LEU A 177 23.45 -24.50 -19.77
C LEU A 177 24.47 -24.61 -20.91
N GLN A 178 24.69 -23.53 -21.66
CA GLN A 178 25.71 -23.47 -22.69
C GLN A 178 27.11 -23.67 -22.09
N ALA A 179 27.46 -22.90 -21.05
CA ALA A 179 28.76 -23.01 -20.40
C ALA A 179 29.00 -24.41 -19.80
N TYR A 180 27.96 -25.03 -19.23
CA TYR A 180 28.01 -26.41 -18.75
C TYR A 180 28.31 -27.40 -19.89
N ASN A 181 27.59 -27.28 -21.00
CA ASN A 181 27.80 -28.15 -22.16
C ASN A 181 29.20 -27.98 -22.75
N ASP A 182 29.69 -26.74 -22.88
CA ASP A 182 31.05 -26.45 -23.36
C ASP A 182 32.10 -27.11 -22.46
N ARG A 183 31.95 -26.99 -21.14
CA ARG A 183 32.82 -27.64 -20.16
C ARG A 183 32.79 -29.18 -20.27
N GLU A 184 31.63 -29.77 -20.50
CA GLU A 184 31.50 -31.22 -20.71
C GLU A 184 32.15 -31.68 -22.03
N ILE A 185 32.10 -30.85 -23.09
CA ILE A 185 32.80 -31.11 -24.34
C ILE A 185 34.32 -31.09 -24.13
N TYR A 186 34.87 -30.08 -23.44
CA TYR A 186 36.31 -29.99 -23.17
C TYR A 186 36.85 -31.08 -22.23
N ARG A 187 35.98 -31.72 -21.44
CA ARG A 187 36.35 -32.82 -20.54
C ARG A 187 36.44 -34.17 -21.26
N ARG A 188 35.78 -34.31 -22.42
CA ARG A 188 35.83 -35.51 -23.27
C ARG A 188 37.04 -35.48 -24.18
#